data_AF-A0A6C0F0T2-F1
#
_entry.id   AF-A0A6C0F0T2-F1
#
_cell.length_a   1.000
_cell.length_b   1.000
_cell.length_c   1.000
_cell.angle_alpha   90.00
_cell.angle_beta   90.00
_cell.angle_gamma   90.00
#
_symmetry.space_group_name_H-M   'P 1'
#
loop_
_entity.id
_entity.type
_entity.pdbx_description
1 polymer ?
#
loop_
_entity_poly.entity_id
_entity_poly.type
_entity_poly.pdbx_seq_one_letter_code
_entity_poly.pdbx_strand_id
1 'polypeptide(L)'
;MSITNIYVLLLEEGKYYIGKSNDVFKRCIEHFEGSGSCWTKKYKPLKLQKTIENVSPFEEDKITKEYMLKYGIENVRGGTYTQIELTENQIQSITYELRGAMDECLKCGKKGHFVAECVYYKQNKKSRVVSDDDDDDERVTDDDDDDDDEWVTDDDDDDDDNNSDSIGYVCDKCGKIIKDEYYYYEHIKVCKVYKGNKCFRCGRKGHYATNCYASSHIKGYYLH
;
A
#
# COMPACT_ATOMS: atom_id res chain seq x y z
N MET A 1 34.68 12.40 -7.80
CA MET A 1 33.36 11.75 -7.69
C MET A 1 33.60 10.26 -7.61
N SER A 2 32.99 9.58 -6.64
CA SER A 2 32.99 8.12 -6.61
C SER A 2 32.13 7.62 -7.78
N ILE A 3 32.69 6.76 -8.62
CA ILE A 3 31.95 6.03 -9.66
C ILE A 3 31.72 4.61 -9.15
N THR A 4 30.57 4.03 -9.50
CA THR A 4 30.20 2.67 -9.14
C THR A 4 29.44 2.01 -10.29
N ASN A 5 29.28 0.69 -10.24
CA ASN A 5 28.48 -0.03 -11.23
C ASN A 5 27.16 -0.44 -10.59
N ILE A 6 26.06 -0.30 -11.33
CA ILE A 6 24.72 -0.67 -10.91
C ILE A 6 24.31 -1.90 -11.70
N TYR A 7 23.67 -2.85 -11.02
CA TYR A 7 23.15 -4.07 -11.62
C TYR A 7 21.70 -4.29 -11.24
N VAL A 8 20.97 -4.93 -12.15
CA VAL A 8 19.57 -5.28 -12.01
C VAL A 8 19.44 -6.78 -12.15
N LEU A 9 18.97 -7.44 -11.08
CA LEU A 9 18.65 -8.85 -11.06
C LEU A 9 17.15 -9.05 -11.24
N LEU A 10 16.80 -9.96 -12.15
CA LEU A 10 15.48 -10.56 -12.21
C LEU A 10 15.45 -11.75 -11.26
N LEU A 11 14.47 -11.76 -10.37
CA LEU A 11 14.25 -12.81 -9.37
C LEU A 11 13.01 -13.62 -9.74
N GLU A 12 12.78 -14.69 -8.99
CA GLU A 12 11.53 -15.46 -9.03
C GLU A 12 10.29 -14.58 -8.80
N GLU A 13 9.13 -15.07 -9.23
CA GLU A 13 7.82 -14.39 -9.13
C GLU A 13 7.75 -13.01 -9.83
N GLY A 14 8.68 -12.73 -10.75
CA GLY A 14 8.72 -11.44 -11.46
C GLY A 14 9.16 -10.28 -10.57
N LYS A 15 9.90 -10.57 -9.49
CA LYS A 15 10.48 -9.56 -8.61
C LYS A 15 11.84 -9.08 -9.16
N TYR A 16 12.24 -7.87 -8.77
CA TYR A 16 13.50 -7.27 -9.19
C TYR A 16 14.32 -6.80 -7.99
N TYR A 17 15.65 -6.89 -8.14
CA TYR A 17 16.61 -6.30 -7.20
C TYR A 17 17.59 -5.41 -7.94
N ILE A 18 17.77 -4.19 -7.43
CA ILE A 18 18.75 -3.24 -7.94
C ILE A 18 19.81 -3.07 -6.86
N GLY A 19 21.07 -3.17 -7.24
CA GLY A 19 22.19 -2.97 -6.33
C GLY A 19 23.34 -2.25 -7.03
N LYS A 20 24.20 -1.64 -6.22
CA LYS A 20 25.52 -1.17 -6.67
C LYS A 20 26.66 -2.05 -6.17
N SER A 21 27.70 -2.20 -7.00
CA SER A 21 28.94 -2.89 -6.67
C SER A 21 30.03 -2.44 -7.61
N ASN A 22 31.29 -2.41 -7.17
CA ASN A 22 32.42 -2.24 -8.09
C ASN A 22 32.63 -3.51 -8.92
N ASP A 23 32.47 -4.68 -8.29
CA ASP A 23 32.54 -6.00 -8.92
C ASP A 23 31.15 -6.63 -9.02
N VAL A 24 30.46 -6.39 -10.14
CA VAL A 24 29.09 -6.88 -10.35
C VAL A 24 29.05 -8.41 -10.42
N PHE A 25 30.00 -9.04 -11.12
CA PHE A 25 30.04 -10.50 -11.27
C PHE A 25 30.18 -11.24 -9.94
N LYS A 26 31.13 -10.81 -9.10
CA LYS A 26 31.34 -11.38 -7.78
C LYS A 26 30.08 -11.22 -6.93
N ARG A 27 29.49 -10.02 -6.93
CA ARG A 27 28.28 -9.75 -6.17
C ARG A 27 27.09 -10.58 -6.64
N CYS A 28 26.94 -10.76 -7.95
CA CYS A 28 25.92 -11.64 -8.51
C CYS A 28 26.08 -13.06 -7.96
N ILE A 29 27.28 -13.64 -8.01
CA ILE A 29 27.56 -14.98 -7.48
C ILE A 29 27.16 -15.07 -6.01
N GLU A 30 27.53 -14.09 -5.18
CA GLU A 30 27.13 -14.05 -3.77
C GLU A 30 25.60 -14.06 -3.58
N HIS A 31 24.84 -13.39 -4.46
CA HIS A 31 23.38 -13.44 -4.46
C HIS A 31 22.84 -14.83 -4.86
N PHE A 32 23.45 -15.49 -5.86
CA PHE A 32 23.08 -16.85 -6.27
C PHE A 32 23.42 -17.89 -5.19
N GLU A 33 24.48 -17.67 -4.41
CA GLU A 33 24.93 -18.53 -3.31
C GLU A 33 24.18 -18.27 -1.99
N GLY A 34 23.24 -17.31 -1.96
CA GLY A 34 22.41 -17.01 -0.79
C GLY A 34 23.06 -16.07 0.23
N SER A 35 24.21 -15.47 -0.07
CA SER A 35 24.87 -14.42 0.74
C SER A 35 24.41 -13.00 0.36
N GLY A 36 23.27 -12.91 -0.32
CA GLY A 36 22.68 -11.66 -0.79
C GLY A 36 21.89 -10.87 0.26
N SER A 37 21.19 -9.84 -0.21
CA SER A 37 20.20 -9.10 0.57
C SER A 37 19.05 -10.00 1.02
N CYS A 38 18.33 -9.63 2.08
CA CYS A 38 17.15 -10.35 2.56
C CYS A 38 16.11 -10.57 1.43
N TRP A 39 15.96 -9.61 0.52
CA TRP A 39 15.11 -9.73 -0.66
C TRP A 39 15.55 -10.86 -1.61
N THR A 40 16.83 -10.92 -1.94
CA THR A 40 17.40 -11.96 -2.83
C THR A 40 17.52 -13.33 -2.17
N LYS A 41 17.47 -13.39 -0.83
CA LYS A 41 17.34 -14.63 -0.07
C LYS A 41 15.91 -15.16 -0.11
N LYS A 42 14.92 -14.27 -0.03
CA LYS A 42 13.49 -14.60 -0.13
C LYS A 42 13.11 -15.02 -1.55
N TYR A 43 13.54 -14.25 -2.56
CA TYR A 43 13.30 -14.55 -3.98
C TYR A 43 14.61 -14.81 -4.69
N LYS A 44 14.81 -16.03 -5.18
CA LYS A 44 16.10 -16.42 -5.75
C LYS A 44 16.37 -15.68 -7.05
N PRO A 45 17.61 -15.25 -7.31
CA PRO A 45 17.97 -14.66 -8.60
C PRO A 45 17.84 -15.68 -9.73
N LEU A 46 17.17 -15.27 -10.80
CA LEU A 46 17.06 -16.05 -12.05
C LEU A 46 18.11 -15.61 -13.05
N LYS A 47 18.27 -14.29 -13.23
CA LYS A 47 19.13 -13.73 -14.27
C LYS A 47 19.58 -12.32 -13.96
N LEU A 48 20.83 -12.00 -14.33
CA LEU A 48 21.30 -10.62 -14.45
C LEU A 48 20.68 -9.97 -15.69
N GLN A 49 19.76 -9.03 -15.47
CA GLN A 49 18.99 -8.39 -16.55
C GLN A 49 19.74 -7.22 -17.18
N LYS A 50 20.36 -6.37 -16.36
CA LYS A 50 21.04 -5.16 -16.82
C LYS A 50 22.22 -4.83 -15.92
N THR A 51 23.29 -4.33 -16.52
CA THR A 51 24.44 -3.73 -15.82
C THR A 51 24.70 -2.36 -16.42
N ILE A 52 25.01 -1.39 -15.57
CA ILE A 52 25.33 -0.02 -15.95
C ILE A 52 26.61 0.36 -15.22
N GLU A 53 27.65 0.65 -15.99
CA GLU A 53 29.00 0.85 -15.44
C GLU A 53 29.36 2.33 -15.35
N ASN A 54 30.30 2.65 -14.45
CA ASN A 54 30.86 4.00 -14.27
C ASN A 54 29.82 5.09 -13.99
N VAL A 55 28.81 4.74 -13.21
CA VAL A 55 27.69 5.62 -12.85
C VAL A 55 27.84 6.20 -11.45
N SER A 56 27.12 7.28 -11.20
CA SER A 56 27.03 7.88 -9.88
C SER A 56 26.28 6.94 -8.91
N PRO A 57 26.67 6.89 -7.62
CA PRO A 57 25.93 6.15 -6.60
C PRO A 57 24.46 6.55 -6.48
N PHE A 58 24.10 7.78 -6.86
CA PHE A 58 22.72 8.28 -6.85
C PHE A 58 21.84 7.68 -7.95
N GLU A 59 22.45 7.11 -9.00
CA GLU A 59 21.67 6.48 -10.08
C GLU A 59 20.97 5.20 -9.58
N GLU A 60 21.45 4.57 -8.49
CA GLU A 60 20.85 3.35 -7.94
C GLU A 60 19.41 3.59 -7.48
N ASP A 61 19.19 4.64 -6.69
CA ASP A 61 17.88 5.00 -6.18
C ASP A 61 16.95 5.46 -7.31
N LYS A 62 17.49 6.19 -8.30
CA LYS A 62 16.75 6.59 -9.50
C LYS A 62 16.26 5.38 -10.30
N ILE A 63 17.14 4.44 -10.62
CA ILE A 63 16.77 3.22 -11.36
C ILE A 63 15.79 2.37 -10.56
N THR A 64 15.97 2.29 -9.25
CA THR A 64 15.04 1.59 -8.36
C THR A 64 13.63 2.16 -8.49
N LYS A 65 13.48 3.49 -8.43
CA LYS A 65 12.20 4.19 -8.60
C LYS A 65 11.62 4.03 -10.02
N GLU A 66 12.45 4.09 -11.05
CA GLU A 66 12.01 3.81 -12.44
C GLU A 66 11.45 2.38 -12.58
N TYR A 67 12.09 1.39 -11.95
CA TYR A 67 11.60 0.02 -11.94
C TYR A 67 10.34 -0.13 -11.09
N MET A 68 10.24 0.54 -9.94
CA MET A 68 9.02 0.56 -9.12
C MET A 68 7.82 1.12 -9.90
N LEU A 69 8.04 2.16 -10.70
CA LEU A 69 7.01 2.72 -11.57
C LEU A 69 6.57 1.73 -12.66
N LYS A 70 7.51 0.97 -13.21
CA LYS A 70 7.24 0.04 -14.31
C LYS A 70 6.61 -1.28 -13.85
N TYR A 71 7.06 -1.83 -12.73
CA TYR A 71 6.69 -3.17 -12.28
C TYR A 71 5.89 -3.17 -10.97
N GLY A 72 5.71 -2.03 -10.30
CA GLY A 72 5.05 -1.93 -9.00
C GLY A 72 6.05 -1.80 -7.85
N ILE A 73 5.72 -0.96 -6.87
CA ILE A 73 6.55 -0.68 -5.68
C ILE A 73 6.80 -1.96 -4.87
N GLU A 74 5.84 -2.88 -4.86
CA GLU A 74 5.87 -4.16 -4.16
C GLU A 74 6.76 -5.23 -4.83
N ASN A 75 7.15 -5.01 -6.09
CA ASN A 75 7.90 -5.98 -6.89
C ASN A 75 9.40 -5.65 -6.98
N VAL A 76 9.82 -4.51 -6.44
CA VAL A 76 11.17 -3.97 -6.66
C VAL A 76 11.80 -3.56 -5.34
N ARG A 77 13.04 -3.98 -5.10
CA ARG A 77 13.87 -3.52 -3.98
C ARG A 77 15.27 -3.14 -4.46
N GLY A 78 15.92 -2.23 -3.75
CA GLY A 78 17.26 -1.75 -4.10
C GLY A 78 17.59 -0.42 -3.43
N GLY A 79 18.88 -0.07 -3.45
CA GLY A 79 19.38 1.18 -2.86
C GLY A 79 18.91 1.39 -1.43
N THR A 80 18.19 2.48 -1.18
CA THR A 80 17.62 2.80 0.14
C THR A 80 16.51 1.83 0.58
N TYR A 81 15.86 1.13 -0.36
CA TYR A 81 14.67 0.29 -0.13
C TYR A 81 15.00 -1.21 -0.22
N THR A 82 15.85 -1.71 0.68
CA THR A 82 16.29 -3.12 0.68
C THR A 82 15.49 -4.04 1.60
N GLN A 83 14.71 -3.48 2.51
CA GLN A 83 13.82 -4.21 3.43
C GLN A 83 12.76 -5.04 2.70
N ILE A 84 12.34 -6.17 3.30
CA ILE A 84 11.34 -7.06 2.71
C ILE A 84 10.01 -6.31 2.57
N GLU A 85 9.57 -5.71 3.65
CA GLU A 85 8.32 -4.94 3.71
C GLU A 85 8.65 -3.48 3.88
N LEU A 86 8.14 -2.64 2.99
CA LEU A 86 8.28 -1.19 3.08
C LEU A 86 7.19 -0.67 4.02
N THR A 87 7.55 0.32 4.84
CA THR A 87 6.56 0.96 5.70
C THR A 87 5.56 1.74 4.86
N GLU A 88 4.36 1.95 5.38
CA GLU A 88 3.32 2.72 4.68
C GLU A 88 3.80 4.12 4.31
N ASN A 89 4.58 4.76 5.21
CA ASN A 89 5.19 6.06 4.96
C ASN A 89 6.18 6.04 3.79
N GLN A 90 7.03 5.01 3.69
CA GLN A 90 7.94 4.87 2.55
C GLN A 90 7.17 4.65 1.25
N ILE A 91 6.17 3.76 1.26
CA ILE A 91 5.33 3.50 0.09
C ILE A 91 4.62 4.78 -0.35
N GLN A 92 4.09 5.55 0.60
CA GLN A 92 3.40 6.80 0.33
C GLN A 92 4.35 7.85 -0.26
N SER A 93 5.55 8.01 0.31
CA SER A 93 6.57 8.93 -0.21
C SER A 93 6.99 8.55 -1.63
N ILE A 94 7.31 7.28 -1.89
CA ILE A 94 7.63 6.79 -3.23
C ILE A 94 6.45 7.06 -4.18
N THR A 95 5.23 6.77 -3.74
CA THR A 95 4.02 7.01 -4.55
C THR A 95 3.86 8.48 -4.93
N TYR A 96 4.09 9.40 -4.00
CA TYR A 96 4.03 10.84 -4.28
C TYR A 96 5.14 11.27 -5.24
N GLU A 97 6.37 10.79 -5.05
CA GLU A 97 7.47 11.09 -5.97
C GLU A 97 7.17 10.59 -7.39
N LEU A 98 6.67 9.36 -7.52
CA LEU A 98 6.30 8.77 -8.81
C LEU A 98 5.15 9.52 -9.49
N ARG A 99 4.12 9.92 -8.73
CA ARG A 99 3.02 10.74 -9.24
C ARG A 99 3.51 12.11 -9.71
N GLY A 100 4.39 12.74 -8.93
CA GLY A 100 5.01 14.02 -9.30
C GLY A 100 5.79 13.91 -10.60
N ALA A 101 6.58 12.84 -10.78
CA ALA A 101 7.31 12.58 -12.01
C ALA A 101 6.41 12.28 -13.24
N MET A 102 5.16 11.86 -13.02
CA MET A 102 4.18 11.53 -14.05
C MET A 102 3.16 12.64 -14.34
N ASP A 103 3.33 13.82 -13.73
CA ASP A 103 2.39 14.95 -13.74
C ASP A 103 0.97 14.54 -13.30
N GLU A 104 0.91 13.64 -12.32
CA GLU A 104 -0.32 13.15 -11.71
C GLU A 104 -0.61 13.90 -10.40
N CYS A 105 -1.89 14.09 -10.09
CA CYS A 105 -2.29 14.66 -8.81
C CYS A 105 -1.73 13.82 -7.66
N LEU A 106 -0.88 14.40 -6.82
CA LEU A 106 -0.25 13.71 -5.69
C LEU A 106 -1.27 13.01 -4.78
N LYS A 107 -2.48 13.56 -4.62
CA LYS A 107 -3.52 12.97 -3.77
C LYS A 107 -4.32 11.87 -4.45
N CYS A 108 -4.85 12.11 -5.67
CA CYS A 108 -5.79 11.17 -6.30
C CYS A 108 -5.21 10.34 -7.46
N GLY A 109 -3.99 10.63 -7.92
CA GLY A 109 -3.33 9.92 -9.02
C GLY A 109 -3.92 10.19 -10.41
N LYS A 110 -4.83 11.16 -10.57
CA LYS A 110 -5.38 11.54 -11.89
C LYS A 110 -4.62 12.73 -12.46
N LYS A 111 -4.50 12.77 -13.78
CA LYS A 111 -3.86 13.85 -14.54
C LYS A 111 -4.78 15.07 -14.69
N GLY A 112 -4.18 16.21 -15.06
CA GLY A 112 -4.90 17.41 -15.51
C GLY A 112 -5.39 18.34 -14.41
N HIS A 113 -4.92 18.19 -13.17
CA HIS A 113 -5.21 19.15 -12.10
C HIS A 113 -4.15 19.08 -10.99
N PHE A 114 -3.98 20.18 -10.27
CA PHE A 114 -3.13 20.23 -9.07
C PHE A 114 -3.89 19.79 -7.82
N VAL A 115 -3.17 19.48 -6.73
CA VAL A 115 -3.79 19.07 -5.46
C VAL A 115 -4.82 20.08 -4.95
N ALA A 116 -4.57 21.39 -5.16
CA ALA A 116 -5.49 22.47 -4.81
C ALA A 116 -6.85 22.40 -5.55
N GLU A 117 -6.88 21.75 -6.72
CA GLU A 117 -8.08 21.59 -7.56
C GLU A 117 -8.65 20.18 -7.48
N CYS A 118 -8.08 19.31 -6.64
CA CYS A 118 -8.50 17.93 -6.50
C CYS A 118 -9.86 17.84 -5.78
N VAL A 119 -10.90 17.49 -6.54
CA VAL A 119 -12.28 17.32 -6.04
C VAL A 119 -12.33 16.27 -4.93
N TYR A 120 -11.57 15.18 -5.07
CA TYR A 120 -11.49 14.12 -4.06
C TYR A 120 -10.88 14.63 -2.74
N TYR A 121 -9.82 15.45 -2.84
CA TYR A 121 -9.18 16.05 -1.67
C TYR A 121 -10.12 17.02 -0.94
N LYS A 122 -10.88 17.83 -1.68
CA LYS A 122 -11.84 18.79 -1.11
C LYS A 122 -13.01 18.10 -0.40
N GLN A 123 -13.48 16.96 -0.90
CA GLN A 123 -14.55 16.20 -0.28
C GLN A 123 -14.11 15.56 1.06
N ASN A 124 -12.88 15.03 1.11
CA ASN A 124 -12.35 14.38 2.31
C ASN A 124 -11.90 15.36 3.42
N LYS A 125 -11.70 16.65 3.08
CA LYS A 125 -11.46 17.72 4.06
C LYS A 125 -12.75 18.14 4.77
N LYS A 126 -13.90 18.06 4.08
CA LYS A 126 -15.22 18.40 4.64
C LYS A 126 -15.82 17.31 5.54
N SER A 127 -15.44 16.04 5.36
CA SER A 127 -15.89 14.93 6.21
C SER A 127 -15.16 14.83 7.56
N ARG A 128 -14.16 15.69 7.80
CA ARG A 128 -13.43 15.79 9.08
C ARG A 128 -13.92 16.93 9.98
N VAL A 129 -14.95 17.67 9.57
CA VAL A 129 -15.47 18.82 10.32
C VAL A 129 -16.98 18.66 10.54
N VAL A 130 -17.37 17.93 11.60
CA VAL A 130 -18.66 17.97 12.32
C VAL A 130 -18.37 17.33 13.70
N SER A 131 -18.58 17.90 14.89
CA SER A 131 -19.35 19.06 15.36
C SER A 131 -18.76 19.51 16.71
N ASP A 132 -18.45 20.79 16.87
CA ASP A 132 -18.65 21.47 18.16
C ASP A 132 -19.59 22.64 17.86
N ASP A 133 -20.87 22.44 18.19
CA ASP A 133 -21.77 23.56 18.48
C ASP A 133 -21.78 23.64 20.01
N ASP A 134 -21.15 24.67 20.56
CA ASP A 134 -21.75 25.54 21.58
C ASP A 134 -20.91 26.83 21.71
N ASP A 135 -21.65 27.93 21.82
CA ASP A 135 -21.27 29.34 21.83
C ASP A 135 -20.15 29.72 22.82
N ASP A 136 -19.27 30.67 22.47
CA ASP A 136 -19.34 32.04 23.03
C ASP A 136 -18.37 33.02 22.34
N ASP A 137 -18.80 34.27 22.34
CA ASP A 137 -18.19 35.50 21.83
C ASP A 137 -16.89 35.85 22.60
N GLU A 138 -15.84 36.31 21.90
CA GLU A 138 -15.22 37.62 22.16
C GLU A 138 -13.95 37.88 21.31
N ARG A 139 -13.85 39.13 20.87
CA ARG A 139 -12.73 39.75 20.14
C ARG A 139 -11.45 39.84 20.97
N VAL A 140 -10.30 39.47 20.41
CA VAL A 140 -8.97 40.08 20.70
C VAL A 140 -8.07 39.88 19.45
N THR A 141 -7.96 40.90 18.60
CA THR A 141 -6.76 41.70 18.25
C THR A 141 -5.51 40.94 17.81
N ASP A 142 -4.99 41.38 16.66
CA ASP A 142 -3.65 41.13 16.13
C ASP A 142 -2.56 41.33 17.21
N ASP A 143 -1.52 40.49 17.18
CA ASP A 143 -0.10 40.89 17.13
C ASP A 143 0.81 39.67 17.40
N ASP A 144 1.74 39.48 16.45
CA ASP A 144 3.16 39.17 16.60
C ASP A 144 3.70 37.88 17.31
N ASP A 145 4.58 37.24 16.52
CA ASP A 145 5.90 36.70 16.86
C ASP A 145 6.12 35.31 17.51
N ASP A 146 7.10 34.67 16.86
CA ASP A 146 8.19 33.81 17.34
C ASP A 146 8.05 32.28 17.48
N ASP A 147 9.06 31.65 16.85
CA ASP A 147 9.69 30.34 17.03
C ASP A 147 9.40 29.62 18.36
N ASP A 148 9.16 28.30 18.30
CA ASP A 148 10.13 27.36 18.90
C ASP A 148 9.89 25.91 18.46
N ASP A 149 11.00 25.27 18.08
CA ASP A 149 11.14 23.82 17.93
C ASP A 149 11.16 23.18 19.32
N GLU A 150 10.30 22.19 19.58
CA GLU A 150 10.57 21.27 20.70
C GLU A 150 10.31 19.81 20.30
N TRP A 151 11.44 19.09 20.20
CA TRP A 151 11.51 17.64 20.14
C TRP A 151 11.21 17.07 21.52
N VAL A 152 10.26 16.14 21.60
CA VAL A 152 10.13 15.27 22.76
C VAL A 152 10.24 13.82 22.29
N THR A 153 11.32 13.19 22.75
CA THR A 153 11.56 11.74 22.70
C THR A 153 10.82 11.04 23.84
N ASP A 154 10.96 9.72 23.86
CA ASP A 154 10.69 8.74 24.93
C ASP A 154 9.49 7.87 24.54
N ASP A 155 9.77 6.72 23.92
CA ASP A 155 10.11 5.43 24.55
C ASP A 155 8.93 4.91 25.39
N ASP A 156 8.30 3.83 24.91
CA ASP A 156 7.91 2.71 25.76
C ASP A 156 7.56 1.47 24.91
N ASP A 157 8.03 0.36 25.43
CA ASP A 157 8.19 -0.98 24.88
C ASP A 157 6.89 -1.79 24.68
N ASP A 158 7.10 -2.92 24.01
CA ASP A 158 6.53 -4.25 24.29
C ASP A 158 5.44 -4.86 23.38
N ASP A 159 5.76 -6.12 23.05
CA ASP A 159 4.93 -7.27 22.70
C ASP A 159 4.28 -7.33 21.31
N ASP A 160 4.10 -8.49 20.68
CA ASP A 160 4.67 -9.83 20.72
C ASP A 160 3.93 -10.55 19.57
N ASP A 161 4.63 -11.48 18.94
CA ASP A 161 4.11 -12.70 18.32
C ASP A 161 3.04 -12.76 17.20
N ASN A 162 3.52 -13.34 16.10
CA ASN A 162 3.02 -14.55 15.43
C ASN A 162 1.71 -14.57 14.61
N ASN A 163 1.96 -14.68 13.29
CA ASN A 163 1.58 -15.82 12.45
C ASN A 163 0.14 -15.92 11.87
N SER A 164 0.11 -16.43 10.64
CA SER A 164 -0.96 -17.25 10.03
C SER A 164 -1.96 -16.53 9.12
N ASP A 165 -1.81 -16.81 7.81
CA ASP A 165 -2.83 -16.78 6.76
C ASP A 165 -3.78 -15.58 6.77
N SER A 166 -3.47 -14.55 5.97
CA SER A 166 -4.36 -13.40 5.74
C SER A 166 -5.69 -13.85 5.12
N ILE A 167 -6.63 -14.24 5.98
CA ILE A 167 -8.04 -14.45 5.71
C ILE A 167 -8.60 -13.08 5.30
N GLY A 168 -8.76 -12.89 4.00
CA GLY A 168 -9.43 -11.71 3.47
C GLY A 168 -10.89 -11.69 3.93
N TYR A 169 -11.39 -10.50 4.28
CA TYR A 169 -12.77 -10.27 4.68
C TYR A 169 -13.70 -10.43 3.47
N VAL A 170 -14.58 -11.42 3.52
CA VAL A 170 -15.54 -11.68 2.46
C VAL A 170 -16.80 -10.87 2.72
N CYS A 171 -17.18 -10.01 1.77
CA CYS A 171 -18.43 -9.29 1.89
C CYS A 171 -19.63 -10.22 1.72
N ASP A 172 -20.44 -10.38 2.77
CA ASP A 172 -21.66 -11.19 2.73
C ASP A 172 -22.72 -10.70 1.73
N LYS A 173 -22.66 -9.41 1.33
CA LYS A 173 -23.62 -8.82 0.39
C LYS A 173 -23.29 -9.13 -1.08
N CYS A 174 -22.00 -9.29 -1.42
CA CYS A 174 -21.60 -9.48 -2.82
C CYS A 174 -20.54 -10.57 -3.08
N GLY A 175 -20.04 -11.24 -2.04
CA GLY A 175 -19.03 -12.30 -2.12
C GLY A 175 -17.62 -11.80 -2.44
N LYS A 176 -17.39 -10.47 -2.44
CA LYS A 176 -16.08 -9.90 -2.75
C LYS A 176 -15.13 -10.10 -1.57
N ILE A 177 -13.97 -10.69 -1.84
CA ILE A 177 -12.89 -10.85 -0.87
C ILE A 177 -12.08 -9.54 -0.85
N ILE A 178 -12.03 -8.90 0.31
CA ILE A 178 -11.33 -7.63 0.54
C ILE A 178 -10.27 -7.89 1.59
N LYS A 179 -9.00 -7.65 1.23
CA LYS A 179 -7.85 -7.97 2.08
C LYS A 179 -7.60 -6.96 3.20
N ASP A 180 -8.26 -5.81 3.12
CA ASP A 180 -8.10 -4.68 4.04
C ASP A 180 -9.41 -4.42 4.78
N GLU A 181 -9.32 -4.36 6.10
CA GLU A 181 -10.47 -4.27 7.00
C GLU A 181 -11.24 -2.93 6.84
N TYR A 182 -10.53 -1.82 6.66
CA TYR A 182 -11.15 -0.51 6.48
C TYR A 182 -11.94 -0.45 5.18
N TYR A 183 -11.37 -0.96 4.08
CA TYR A 183 -12.09 -1.08 2.81
C TYR A 183 -13.22 -2.10 2.86
N TYR A 184 -13.16 -3.11 3.71
CA TYR A 184 -14.28 -4.01 3.98
C TYR A 184 -15.45 -3.28 4.64
N TYR A 185 -15.20 -2.44 5.65
CA TYR A 185 -16.25 -1.64 6.30
C TYR A 185 -16.82 -0.56 5.39
N GLU A 186 -15.98 0.17 4.64
CA GLU A 186 -16.45 1.13 3.63
C GLU A 186 -17.26 0.43 2.53
N HIS A 187 -16.79 -0.73 2.08
CA HIS A 187 -17.53 -1.56 1.13
C HIS A 187 -18.87 -2.02 1.71
N ILE A 188 -18.97 -2.45 2.97
CA ILE A 188 -20.25 -2.82 3.60
C ILE A 188 -21.23 -1.63 3.62
N LYS A 189 -20.75 -0.41 3.85
CA LYS A 189 -21.57 0.82 3.88
C LYS A 189 -22.12 1.19 2.51
N VAL A 190 -21.34 0.98 1.42
CA VAL A 190 -21.72 1.42 0.06
C VAL A 190 -22.05 0.28 -0.92
N CYS A 191 -21.95 -0.99 -0.51
CA CYS A 191 -22.21 -2.14 -1.36
C CYS A 191 -23.69 -2.24 -1.74
N LYS A 192 -24.03 -1.60 -2.87
CA LYS A 192 -25.35 -1.59 -3.51
C LYS A 192 -25.58 -2.79 -4.45
N VAL A 193 -24.63 -3.73 -4.55
CA VAL A 193 -24.79 -4.96 -5.34
C VAL A 193 -25.77 -5.88 -4.60
N TYR A 194 -27.04 -5.60 -4.78
CA TYR A 194 -28.11 -6.49 -4.41
C TYR A 194 -28.19 -7.55 -5.52
N LYS A 195 -27.42 -8.64 -5.42
CA LYS A 195 -27.81 -9.89 -6.10
C LYS A 195 -28.96 -10.54 -5.32
N GLY A 196 -30.08 -9.80 -5.38
CA GLY A 196 -31.45 -10.22 -5.22
C GLY A 196 -31.78 -10.98 -3.96
N ASN A 197 -32.05 -10.27 -2.86
CA ASN A 197 -32.98 -10.53 -1.74
C ASN A 197 -33.15 -11.97 -1.20
N LYS A 198 -32.43 -12.98 -1.69
CA LYS A 198 -32.65 -14.41 -1.45
C LYS A 198 -31.75 -14.84 -0.30
N CYS A 199 -32.38 -15.36 0.74
CA CYS A 199 -31.72 -15.98 1.87
C CYS A 199 -30.75 -17.06 1.39
N PHE A 200 -29.48 -16.99 1.80
CA PHE A 200 -28.46 -17.97 1.40
C PHE A 200 -28.73 -19.38 1.93
N ARG A 201 -29.51 -19.52 3.02
CA ARG A 201 -29.89 -20.83 3.59
C ARG A 201 -31.03 -21.50 2.81
N CYS A 202 -32.07 -20.74 2.42
CA CYS A 202 -33.28 -21.34 1.82
C CYS A 202 -33.61 -20.88 0.39
N GLY A 203 -32.89 -19.90 -0.15
CA GLY A 203 -33.07 -19.36 -1.49
C GLY A 203 -34.34 -18.51 -1.70
N ARG A 204 -35.15 -18.29 -0.66
CA ARG A 204 -36.38 -17.45 -0.70
C ARG A 204 -36.07 -16.00 -0.37
N LYS A 205 -36.88 -15.08 -0.90
CA LYS A 205 -36.63 -13.64 -0.73
C LYS A 205 -37.16 -13.08 0.60
N GLY A 206 -36.58 -11.99 1.10
CA GLY A 206 -37.16 -11.14 2.15
C GLY A 206 -36.66 -11.37 3.57
N HIS A 207 -35.61 -12.17 3.79
CA HIS A 207 -34.95 -12.34 5.09
C HIS A 207 -33.47 -12.73 4.94
N TYR A 208 -32.69 -12.50 6.00
CA TYR A 208 -31.28 -12.91 6.10
C TYR A 208 -31.14 -14.35 6.59
N ALA A 209 -30.01 -15.01 6.29
CA ALA A 209 -29.75 -16.40 6.68
C ALA A 209 -29.80 -16.61 8.20
N THR A 210 -29.38 -15.62 8.97
CA THR A 210 -29.45 -15.58 10.44
C THR A 210 -30.88 -15.64 10.98
N ASN A 211 -31.84 -15.12 10.21
CA ASN A 211 -33.27 -15.10 10.57
C ASN A 211 -34.09 -16.08 9.72
N CYS A 212 -33.46 -17.12 9.17
CA CYS A 212 -34.10 -18.09 8.29
C CYS A 212 -34.85 -19.18 9.06
N TYR A 213 -36.18 -19.15 8.98
CA TYR A 213 -37.09 -20.11 9.61
C TYR A 213 -37.49 -21.29 8.70
N ALA A 214 -36.97 -21.36 7.47
CA ALA A 214 -37.37 -22.40 6.51
C ALA A 214 -36.63 -23.73 6.75
N SER A 215 -37.40 -24.83 6.78
CA SER A 215 -36.89 -26.22 6.89
C SER A 215 -36.50 -26.84 5.54
N SER A 216 -36.69 -26.13 4.43
CA SER A 216 -36.40 -26.61 3.08
C SER A 216 -35.92 -25.49 2.16
N HIS A 217 -35.09 -25.83 1.19
CA HIS A 217 -34.62 -24.90 0.17
C HIS A 217 -35.68 -24.72 -0.95
N ILE A 218 -35.66 -23.58 -1.66
CA ILE A 218 -36.55 -23.33 -2.81
C ILE A 218 -36.40 -24.36 -3.96
N LYS A 219 -35.33 -25.16 -3.94
CA LYS A 219 -35.06 -26.25 -4.87
C LYS A 219 -35.54 -27.63 -4.37
N GLY A 220 -36.22 -27.70 -3.23
CA GLY A 220 -36.94 -28.91 -2.76
C GLY A 220 -36.17 -29.84 -1.82
N TYR A 221 -34.91 -29.55 -1.47
CA TYR A 221 -34.16 -30.34 -0.49
C TYR A 221 -34.32 -29.79 0.94
N TYR A 222 -34.23 -30.68 1.93
CA TYR A 222 -34.33 -30.32 3.35
C TYR A 222 -33.07 -29.62 3.86
N LEU A 223 -33.27 -28.65 4.75
CA LEU A 223 -32.20 -27.87 5.38
C LEU A 223 -32.06 -28.35 6.82
N HIS A 224 -30.91 -28.94 7.14
CA HIS A 224 -30.56 -29.33 8.51
C HIS A 224 -30.06 -28.13 9.32
#